data_AF-A0A0U1LJD9-F1
#
_entry.id   AF-A0A0U1LJD9-F1
#
_cell.length_a   1.000
_cell.length_b   1.000
_cell.length_c   1.000
_cell.angle_alpha   90.00
_cell.angle_beta   90.00
_cell.angle_gamma   90.00
#
_symmetry.space_group_name_H-M   'P 1'
#
loop_
_entity.id
_entity.type
_entity.pdbx_description
1 polymer ?
#
loop_
_entity_poly.entity_id
_entity_poly.type
_entity_poly.pdbx_seq_one_letter_code
_entity_poly.pdbx_strand_id
1 'polypeptide(L)'
;MARFDSKHFLDSFDISMRDLGERLLLGKFSFIKGPDQQHKDARVLSEQTDQNTETSAVNETGSNEERYILNEIAKETQDPVELRYSLLNVFFPAHDAVAVTVNIHLAREPEIQARLRADILAATESQPFSFGLLKSIKYLRYIFNECRSLVSIK
;
A
#
# COMPACT_ATOMS: atom_id res chain seq x y z
N MET A 1 -7.83 10.29 21.51
CA MET A 1 -7.25 8.94 21.32
C MET A 1 -7.61 8.47 19.92
N ALA A 2 -6.95 9.01 18.89
CA ALA A 2 -7.19 8.60 17.51
C ALA A 2 -6.16 7.52 17.18
N ARG A 3 -6.63 6.29 17.00
CA ARG A 3 -5.83 5.16 16.52
C ARG A 3 -5.48 5.45 15.06
N PHE A 4 -4.22 5.24 14.64
CA PHE A 4 -3.85 5.29 13.22
C PHE A 4 -4.85 4.48 12.40
N ASP A 5 -5.56 5.16 11.49
CA ASP A 5 -6.53 4.54 10.60
C ASP A 5 -5.83 4.21 9.28
N SER A 6 -5.31 2.98 9.21
CA SER A 6 -4.63 2.48 8.01
C SER A 6 -5.52 2.53 6.76
N LYS A 7 -6.85 2.38 6.91
CA LYS A 7 -7.76 2.41 5.75
C LYS A 7 -7.88 3.80 5.18
N HIS A 8 -8.08 4.79 6.06
CA HIS A 8 -8.12 6.19 5.67
C HIS A 8 -6.81 6.64 5.01
N PHE A 9 -5.66 6.19 5.53
CA PHE A 9 -4.35 6.44 4.92
C PHE A 9 -4.27 5.88 3.50
N LEU A 10 -4.63 4.61 3.30
CA LEU A 10 -4.58 3.95 1.98
C LEU A 10 -5.53 4.61 0.99
N ASP A 11 -6.76 4.94 1.40
CA ASP A 11 -7.74 5.61 0.54
C ASP A 11 -7.24 6.99 0.10
N SER A 12 -6.64 7.76 1.02
CA SER A 12 -6.07 9.08 0.71
C SER A 12 -4.86 8.97 -0.22
N PHE A 13 -4.02 7.95 -0.01
CA PHE A 13 -2.88 7.65 -0.88
C PHE A 13 -3.35 7.30 -2.30
N ASP A 14 -4.31 6.39 -2.45
CA ASP A 14 -4.85 5.99 -3.75
C ASP A 14 -5.49 7.16 -4.52
N ILE A 15 -6.23 8.03 -3.82
CA ILE A 15 -6.82 9.24 -4.40
C ILE A 15 -5.71 10.17 -4.92
N SER A 16 -4.67 10.40 -4.11
CA SER A 16 -3.54 11.26 -4.50
C SER A 16 -2.78 10.71 -5.71
N MET A 17 -2.58 9.38 -5.75
CA MET A 17 -1.90 8.68 -6.85
C MET A 17 -2.72 8.70 -8.14
N ARG A 18 -4.03 8.50 -8.06
CA ARG A 18 -4.94 8.66 -9.20
C ARG A 18 -4.91 10.10 -9.72
N ASP A 19 -4.91 11.08 -8.82
CA ASP A 19 -4.87 12.49 -9.22
C ASP A 19 -3.57 12.83 -9.96
N LEU A 20 -2.43 12.35 -9.43
CA LEU A 20 -1.12 12.48 -10.05
C LEU A 20 -1.08 11.82 -11.44
N GLY A 21 -1.58 10.59 -11.56
CA GLY A 21 -1.62 9.86 -12.83
C GLY A 21 -2.46 10.58 -13.89
N GLU A 22 -3.65 11.06 -13.53
CA GLU A 22 -4.51 11.82 -14.45
C GLU A 22 -3.83 13.12 -14.91
N ARG A 23 -3.12 13.84 -14.02
CA ARG A 23 -2.36 15.04 -14.40
C ARG A 23 -1.19 14.73 -15.32
N LEU A 24 -0.48 13.62 -15.08
CA LEU A 24 0.60 13.17 -15.95
C LEU A 24 0.07 12.85 -17.36
N LEU A 25 -1.08 12.18 -17.45
CA LEU A 25 -1.75 11.88 -18.73
C LEU A 25 -2.27 13.13 -19.44
N LEU A 26 -2.82 14.09 -18.69
CA LEU A 26 -3.29 15.37 -19.21
C LEU A 26 -2.13 16.26 -19.71
N GLY A 27 -0.92 16.10 -19.16
CA GLY A 27 0.28 16.82 -19.56
C GLY A 27 0.07 18.34 -19.55
N LYS A 28 0.13 18.97 -20.74
CA LYS A 28 -0.09 20.42 -20.91
C LYS A 28 -1.52 20.87 -20.60
N PHE A 29 -2.48 19.94 -20.53
CA PHE A 29 -3.89 20.22 -20.22
C PHE A 29 -4.24 20.00 -18.73
N SER A 30 -3.24 19.84 -17.86
CA SER A 30 -3.46 19.64 -16.41
C SER A 30 -4.25 20.78 -15.75
N PHE A 31 -4.25 21.98 -16.34
CA PHE A 31 -5.04 23.13 -15.88
C PHE A 31 -6.56 22.89 -15.91
N ILE A 32 -7.07 21.96 -16.71
CA ILE A 32 -8.51 21.64 -16.83
C ILE A 32 -9.05 21.01 -15.53
N LYS A 33 -8.19 20.32 -14.77
CA LYS A 33 -8.59 19.57 -13.57
C LYS A 33 -8.81 20.46 -12.34
N GLY A 34 -8.50 21.76 -12.44
CA GLY A 34 -8.68 22.73 -11.34
C GLY A 34 -7.56 22.72 -10.29
N PRO A 35 -7.64 23.67 -9.31
CA PRO A 35 -6.63 23.84 -8.29
C PRO A 35 -6.54 22.63 -7.35
N ASP A 36 -5.38 22.49 -6.76
CA ASP A 36 -4.85 21.23 -6.26
C ASP A 36 -5.57 20.71 -5.01
N GLN A 37 -6.28 19.57 -5.16
CA GLN A 37 -6.81 18.82 -4.02
C GLN A 37 -5.70 18.02 -3.32
N GLN A 38 -4.55 17.79 -3.98
CA GLN A 38 -3.42 17.01 -3.44
C GLN A 38 -2.86 17.61 -2.15
N HIS A 39 -2.85 18.95 -2.02
CA HIS A 39 -2.41 19.62 -0.80
C HIS A 39 -3.30 19.36 0.42
N LYS A 40 -4.58 19.04 0.24
CA LYS A 40 -5.50 18.77 1.36
C LYS A 40 -5.33 17.34 1.85
N ASP A 41 -5.21 16.38 0.94
CA ASP A 41 -5.11 14.96 1.30
C ASP A 41 -3.70 14.61 1.79
N ALA A 42 -2.65 15.17 1.17
CA ALA A 42 -1.28 15.07 1.67
C ALA A 42 -1.10 15.70 3.05
N ARG A 43 -1.89 16.75 3.37
CA ARG A 43 -1.94 17.37 4.70
C ARG A 43 -2.63 16.48 5.74
N VAL A 44 -3.63 15.69 5.37
CA VAL A 44 -4.25 14.72 6.27
C VAL A 44 -3.30 13.55 6.56
N LEU A 45 -2.59 13.04 5.55
CA LEU A 45 -1.55 12.02 5.72
C LEU A 45 -0.45 12.52 6.68
N SER A 46 -0.01 13.74 6.43
CA SER A 46 0.87 14.57 7.25
C SER A 46 0.43 14.68 8.72
N GLU A 47 -0.80 15.16 8.97
CA GLU A 47 -1.33 15.35 10.32
C GLU A 47 -1.55 14.00 11.06
N GLN A 48 -1.90 12.93 10.35
CA GLN A 48 -2.06 11.59 10.95
C GLN A 48 -0.72 10.93 11.29
N THR A 49 0.33 11.18 10.50
CA THR A 49 1.68 10.71 10.80
C THR A 49 2.28 11.51 11.97
N ASP A 50 2.14 12.84 11.98
CA ASP A 50 2.67 13.72 13.03
C ASP A 50 2.05 13.42 14.42
N GLN A 51 0.72 13.20 14.48
CA GLN A 51 0.01 12.85 15.71
C GLN A 51 0.47 11.50 16.31
N ASN A 52 0.95 10.57 15.47
CA ASN A 52 1.45 9.28 15.93
C ASN A 52 2.91 9.34 16.38
N THR A 53 3.75 10.16 15.75
CA THR A 53 5.13 10.40 16.23
C THR A 53 5.19 10.96 17.64
N GLU A 54 4.29 11.90 17.98
CA GLU A 54 4.20 12.44 19.34
C GLU A 54 3.68 11.40 20.36
N THR A 55 2.86 10.45 19.92
CA THR A 55 2.25 9.42 20.78
C THR A 55 3.13 8.17 20.94
N SER A 56 3.93 7.82 19.94
CA SER A 56 4.88 6.68 19.97
C SER A 56 6.11 6.94 20.84
N ALA A 57 6.41 8.22 21.15
CA ALA A 57 7.42 8.56 22.16
C ALA A 57 6.98 8.22 23.61
N VAL A 58 5.70 7.88 23.85
CA VAL A 58 5.13 7.72 25.20
C VAL A 58 4.64 6.30 25.50
N ASN A 59 4.45 5.42 24.50
CA ASN A 59 3.88 4.08 24.73
C ASN A 59 4.79 2.96 24.22
N GLU A 60 5.82 2.65 25.00
CA GLU A 60 6.39 1.31 25.01
C GLU A 60 5.35 0.33 25.59
N THR A 61 5.31 -0.90 25.07
CA THR A 61 4.42 -2.02 25.43
C THR A 61 3.08 -2.11 24.66
N GLY A 62 3.09 -2.91 23.59
CA GLY A 62 1.85 -3.32 22.92
C GLY A 62 2.12 -4.06 21.61
N SER A 63 2.14 -5.39 21.67
CA SER A 63 2.41 -6.34 20.60
C SER A 63 1.52 -6.18 19.35
N ASN A 64 1.90 -5.31 18.42
CA ASN A 64 1.30 -5.30 17.09
C ASN A 64 2.39 -5.17 16.02
N GLU A 65 2.75 -6.32 15.45
CA GLU A 65 3.85 -6.48 14.48
C GLU A 65 3.68 -5.60 13.22
N GLU A 66 2.46 -5.17 12.89
CA GLU A 66 2.20 -4.28 11.75
C GLU A 66 2.69 -2.84 11.95
N ARG A 67 2.93 -2.40 13.20
CA ARG A 67 3.41 -1.03 13.50
C ARG A 67 4.92 -0.89 13.49
N TYR A 68 5.66 -1.95 13.16
CA TYR A 68 7.10 -1.98 13.31
C TYR A 68 7.80 -0.99 12.37
N ILE A 69 7.45 -0.95 11.09
CA ILE A 69 8.17 -0.14 10.10
C ILE A 69 8.04 1.37 10.39
N LEU A 70 6.82 1.84 10.66
CA LEU A 70 6.58 3.26 10.99
C LEU A 70 7.26 3.67 12.30
N ASN A 71 7.21 2.82 13.32
CA ASN A 71 7.84 3.11 14.60
C ASN A 71 9.37 3.06 14.52
N GLU A 72 9.94 2.15 13.73
CA GLU A 72 11.40 2.12 13.52
C GLU A 72 11.88 3.34 12.73
N ILE A 73 11.18 3.75 11.67
CA ILE A 73 11.51 4.97 10.91
C ILE A 73 11.37 6.23 11.80
N ALA A 74 10.34 6.26 12.66
CA ALA A 74 10.13 7.35 13.61
C ALA A 74 11.21 7.44 14.71
N LYS A 75 11.89 6.32 15.05
CA LYS A 75 13.02 6.32 15.98
C LYS A 75 14.28 6.89 15.35
N GLU A 76 14.47 6.67 14.05
CA GLU A 76 15.67 7.05 13.32
C GLU A 76 15.64 8.52 12.85
N THR A 77 14.45 9.07 12.59
CA THR A 77 14.28 10.43 12.04
C THR A 77 13.28 11.27 12.85
N GLN A 78 13.71 12.44 13.33
CA GLN A 78 12.88 13.40 14.09
C GLN A 78 12.22 14.49 13.24
N ASP A 79 12.64 14.68 11.98
CA ASP A 79 12.00 15.65 11.08
C ASP A 79 10.74 15.03 10.44
N PRO A 80 9.54 15.59 10.65
CA PRO A 80 8.30 15.09 10.06
C PRO A 80 8.33 15.06 8.52
N VAL A 81 9.10 15.95 7.89
CA VAL A 81 9.22 16.00 6.42
C VAL A 81 10.06 14.83 5.92
N GLU A 82 11.22 14.59 6.51
CA GLU A 82 12.08 13.46 6.15
C GLU A 82 11.44 12.10 6.47
N LEU A 83 10.66 12.02 7.55
CA LEU A 83 9.92 10.82 7.91
C LEU A 83 8.88 10.45 6.83
N ARG A 84 8.14 11.44 6.32
CA ARG A 84 7.18 11.22 5.22
C ARG A 84 7.87 10.77 3.95
N TYR A 85 8.98 11.42 3.58
CA TYR A 85 9.73 11.01 2.39
C TYR A 85 10.31 9.59 2.54
N SER A 86 10.83 9.26 3.72
CA SER A 86 11.32 7.91 4.03
C SER A 86 10.21 6.87 3.96
N LEU A 87 9.03 7.18 4.49
CA LEU A 87 7.85 6.32 4.38
C LEU A 87 7.43 6.11 2.93
N LEU A 88 7.32 7.18 2.14
CA LEU A 88 6.95 7.13 0.73
C LEU A 88 7.97 6.33 -0.08
N ASN A 89 9.26 6.50 0.19
CA ASN A 89 10.33 5.75 -0.49
C ASN A 89 10.24 4.23 -0.27
N VAL A 90 9.78 3.80 0.91
CA VAL A 90 9.56 2.38 1.20
C VAL A 90 8.23 1.88 0.64
N PHE A 91 7.17 2.69 0.78
CA PHE A 91 5.81 2.27 0.45
C PHE A 91 5.54 2.23 -1.06
N PHE A 92 6.01 3.25 -1.79
CA PHE A 92 5.72 3.42 -3.21
C PHE A 92 6.17 2.23 -4.07
N PRO A 93 7.42 1.72 -3.94
CA PRO A 93 7.84 0.55 -4.73
C PRO A 93 7.11 -0.73 -4.33
N ALA A 94 6.78 -0.90 -3.05
CA ALA A 94 6.15 -2.10 -2.53
C ALA A 94 4.68 -2.23 -2.98
N HIS A 95 3.96 -1.11 -3.02
CA HIS A 95 2.56 -1.06 -3.42
C HIS A 95 2.39 -1.25 -4.93
N ASP A 96 3.00 -0.36 -5.73
CA ASP A 96 2.66 -0.25 -7.14
C ASP A 96 3.30 -1.34 -8.00
N ALA A 97 4.57 -1.66 -7.77
CA ALA A 97 5.26 -2.62 -8.62
C ALA A 97 4.65 -4.01 -8.51
N VAL A 98 4.22 -4.42 -7.31
CA VAL A 98 3.63 -5.75 -7.10
C VAL A 98 2.18 -5.78 -7.58
N ALA A 99 1.36 -4.80 -7.22
CA ALA A 99 -0.06 -4.78 -7.59
C ALA A 99 -0.26 -4.65 -9.10
N VAL A 100 0.48 -3.75 -9.76
CA VAL A 100 0.38 -3.56 -11.21
C VAL A 100 0.86 -4.81 -11.95
N THR A 101 1.99 -5.38 -11.53
CA THR A 101 2.53 -6.59 -12.16
C THR A 101 1.54 -7.74 -12.06
N VAL A 102 1.04 -8.05 -10.87
CA VAL A 102 0.13 -9.19 -10.68
C VAL A 102 -1.16 -8.97 -11.47
N ASN A 103 -1.73 -7.77 -11.46
CA ASN A 103 -2.96 -7.47 -12.19
C ASN A 103 -2.79 -7.61 -13.71
N ILE A 104 -1.70 -7.11 -14.29
CA ILE A 104 -1.46 -7.20 -15.74
C ILE A 104 -1.29 -8.66 -16.18
N HIS A 105 -0.58 -9.47 -15.38
CA HIS A 105 -0.36 -10.88 -15.72
C HIS A 105 -1.62 -11.73 -15.55
N LEU A 106 -2.41 -11.49 -14.48
CA LEU A 106 -3.70 -12.17 -14.30
C LEU A 106 -4.73 -11.77 -15.35
N ALA A 107 -4.77 -10.50 -15.77
CA ALA A 107 -5.71 -10.03 -16.79
C ALA A 107 -5.48 -10.65 -18.17
N ARG A 108 -4.24 -11.10 -18.46
CA ARG A 108 -3.89 -11.78 -19.72
C ARG A 108 -4.31 -13.25 -19.76
N GLU A 109 -4.42 -13.90 -18.60
CA GLU A 109 -4.68 -15.33 -18.48
C GLU A 109 -5.93 -15.59 -17.62
N PRO A 110 -7.14 -15.45 -18.20
CA PRO A 110 -8.40 -15.54 -17.45
C PRO A 110 -8.64 -16.93 -16.85
N GLU A 111 -8.08 -18.00 -17.45
CA GLU A 111 -8.17 -19.36 -16.90
C GLU A 111 -7.40 -19.50 -15.57
N ILE A 112 -6.20 -18.92 -15.51
CA ILE A 112 -5.37 -18.91 -14.29
C ILE A 112 -6.05 -18.09 -13.20
N GLN A 113 -6.64 -16.95 -13.57
CA GLN A 113 -7.41 -16.11 -12.65
C GLN A 113 -8.64 -16.85 -12.09
N ALA A 114 -9.40 -17.55 -12.94
CA ALA A 114 -10.57 -18.32 -12.53
C ALA A 114 -10.20 -19.44 -11.56
N ARG A 115 -9.12 -20.16 -11.83
CA ARG A 115 -8.60 -21.22 -10.95
C ARG A 115 -8.14 -20.67 -9.60
N LEU A 116 -7.37 -19.58 -9.60
CA LEU A 116 -6.94 -18.93 -8.37
C LEU A 116 -8.13 -18.46 -7.53
N ARG A 117 -9.16 -17.90 -8.18
CA ARG A 117 -10.38 -17.46 -7.50
C ARG A 117 -11.12 -18.64 -6.87
N ALA A 118 -11.21 -19.78 -7.55
CA ALA A 118 -11.80 -20.99 -6.99
C ALA A 118 -11.04 -21.49 -5.75
N ASP A 119 -9.70 -21.53 -5.81
CA ASP A 119 -8.85 -21.94 -4.68
C ASP A 119 -8.99 -20.99 -3.47
N ILE A 120 -9.09 -19.69 -3.70
CA ILE A 120 -9.28 -18.69 -2.64
C ILE A 120 -10.68 -18.82 -2.03
N LEU A 121 -11.72 -18.99 -2.84
CA LEU A 121 -13.10 -19.17 -2.34
C LEU A 121 -13.21 -20.43 -1.50
N ALA A 122 -12.67 -21.55 -1.97
CA ALA A 122 -12.63 -22.81 -1.20
C ALA A 122 -11.88 -22.65 0.14
N ALA A 123 -10.81 -21.87 0.18
CA ALA A 123 -10.06 -21.60 1.42
C ALA A 123 -10.79 -20.64 2.37
N THR A 124 -11.59 -19.72 1.84
CA THR A 124 -12.26 -18.66 2.62
C THR A 124 -13.64 -19.07 3.13
N GLU A 125 -14.27 -20.10 2.54
CA GLU A 125 -15.54 -20.66 3.01
C GLU A 125 -15.49 -21.14 4.47
N SER A 126 -14.33 -21.60 4.94
CA SER A 126 -14.18 -22.19 6.28
C SER A 126 -13.62 -21.26 7.36
N GLN A 127 -12.96 -20.15 6.99
CA GLN A 127 -12.30 -19.26 7.97
C GLN A 127 -12.27 -17.80 7.54
N PRO A 128 -12.25 -16.85 8.49
CA PRO A 128 -12.03 -15.44 8.19
C PRO A 128 -10.68 -15.24 7.51
N PHE A 129 -10.66 -14.34 6.51
CA PHE A 129 -9.48 -14.00 5.74
C PHE A 129 -8.32 -13.60 6.67
N SER A 130 -7.26 -14.42 6.67
CA SER A 130 -6.07 -14.23 7.50
C SER A 130 -4.80 -14.37 6.65
N PHE A 131 -3.75 -13.63 7.00
CA PHE A 131 -2.46 -13.68 6.31
C PHE A 131 -1.86 -15.10 6.29
N GLY A 132 -2.06 -15.87 7.37
CA GLY A 132 -1.63 -17.26 7.44
C GLY A 132 -2.34 -18.16 6.42
N LEU A 133 -3.64 -17.93 6.19
CA LEU A 133 -4.43 -18.62 5.18
C LEU A 133 -3.88 -18.32 3.78
N LEU A 134 -3.65 -17.04 3.48
CA LEU A 134 -3.14 -16.59 2.19
C LEU A 134 -1.79 -17.23 1.86
N LYS A 135 -0.90 -17.34 2.85
CA LYS A 135 0.40 -17.99 2.72
C LYS A 135 0.32 -19.51 2.51
N SER A 136 -0.77 -20.14 2.94
CA SER A 136 -0.97 -21.59 2.80
C SER A 136 -1.40 -22.00 1.39
N ILE A 137 -1.97 -21.07 0.61
CA ILE A 137 -2.39 -21.30 -0.78
C ILE A 137 -1.16 -21.40 -1.68
N LYS A 138 -0.74 -22.64 -1.96
CA LYS A 138 0.44 -22.94 -2.79
C LYS A 138 0.35 -22.31 -4.18
N TYR A 139 -0.83 -22.32 -4.78
CA TYR A 139 -1.05 -21.81 -6.14
C TYR A 139 -0.81 -20.30 -6.24
N LEU A 140 -1.30 -19.54 -5.25
CA LEU A 140 -1.05 -18.10 -5.14
C LEU A 140 0.45 -17.80 -5.05
N ARG A 141 1.19 -18.57 -4.25
CA ARG A 141 2.64 -18.40 -4.12
C ARG A 141 3.38 -18.67 -5.43
N TYR A 142 2.95 -19.66 -6.21
CA TYR A 142 3.54 -19.90 -7.54
C TYR A 142 3.29 -18.73 -8.48
N ILE A 143 2.07 -18.20 -8.53
CA ILE A 143 1.75 -17.03 -9.36
C ILE A 143 2.62 -15.83 -8.98
N PHE A 144 2.78 -15.54 -7.69
CA PHE A 144 3.66 -14.45 -7.25
C PHE A 144 5.12 -14.65 -7.67
N ASN A 145 5.64 -15.87 -7.55
CA ASN A 145 7.00 -16.18 -7.96
C ASN A 145 7.20 -16.02 -9.47
N GLU A 146 6.25 -16.49 -10.27
CA GLU A 146 6.28 -16.33 -11.73
C GLU A 146 6.19 -14.86 -12.14
N CYS A 147 5.24 -14.11 -11.57
CA CYS A 147 5.10 -12.66 -11.80
C CYS A 147 6.41 -11.92 -11.50
N ARG A 148 7.06 -12.26 -10.38
CA ARG A 148 8.36 -11.68 -10.02
C ARG A 148 9.46 -12.07 -11.01
N SER A 149 9.49 -13.34 -11.44
CA SER A 149 10.48 -13.82 -12.41
C SER A 149 10.33 -13.14 -13.78
N LEU A 150 9.11 -12.79 -14.17
CA LEU A 150 8.83 -12.11 -15.45
C LEU A 150 9.26 -10.64 -15.45
N VAL A 151 9.17 -9.96 -14.32
CA VAL A 151 9.54 -8.54 -14.20
C VAL A 151 11.01 -8.33 -13.88
N SER A 152 11.65 -9.29 -13.21
CA SER A 152 13.08 -9.20 -12.90
C SER A 152 13.92 -9.43 -14.17
N ILE A 153 14.26 -8.33 -14.86
CA ILE A 153 15.32 -8.33 -15.87
C ILE A 153 16.65 -8.60 -15.13
N LYS A 154 17.42 -9.59 -15.60
CA LYS A 154 18.78 -9.89 -15.12
C LYS A 154 19.76 -8.76 -15.41
#